data_AF-A0A0R2EHN1-F1
#
_entry.id   AF-A0A0R2EHN1-F1
#
_cell.length_a   1.000
_cell.length_b   1.000
_cell.length_c   1.000
_cell.angle_alpha   90.00
_cell.angle_beta   90.00
_cell.angle_gamma   90.00
#
_symmetry.space_group_name_H-M   'P 1'
#
loop_
_entity.id
_entity.type
_entity.pdbx_description
1 polymer ?
#
loop_
_entity_poly.entity_id
_entity_poly.type
_entity_poly.pdbx_seq_one_letter_code
_entity_poly.pdbx_strand_id
1 'polypeptide(L)'
;MASTAFSNQIVTMDVTTDDDGNIAFGELLPNLVAVTNNDGSRPLTAEEDLQVTVVNGGLAAENNQLTGLSSSVEFATATVNIALKNAAEIGGYSIRPLTLNIENDAYTGSNTGGNTDNGGGSTGGGSTTTPEPAPTPETTPDVTPIVPISSDPVIKKVKHPYKIYAKRAMRLHKTVELNQPLQSFKKQARTKAKTFTVLGVSYSKGGAKRYRVAGGYVTANPSYVANLYYQSNTKRIRVISTKGINQYKTAKLTGKVRTTKRNQVLKVKRLIKTGKATRYQLTNGNYVSANKQLVIWK
;
A
#
# COMPACT_ATOMS: atom_id res chain seq x y z
N MET A 1 -37.06 -1.48 -11.20
CA MET A 1 -36.03 -0.50 -10.79
C MET A 1 -34.83 -1.26 -10.27
N ALA A 2 -33.63 -0.94 -10.75
CA ALA A 2 -32.39 -1.57 -10.34
C ALA A 2 -32.09 -1.24 -8.86
N SER A 3 -31.97 -2.24 -7.98
CA SER A 3 -31.56 -2.05 -6.59
C SER A 3 -30.03 -1.95 -6.55
N THR A 4 -29.47 -0.77 -6.32
CA THR A 4 -28.01 -0.62 -6.18
C THR A 4 -27.53 -1.20 -4.85
N ALA A 5 -26.84 -2.34 -4.87
CA ALA A 5 -26.01 -2.74 -3.73
C ALA A 5 -24.93 -1.66 -3.57
N PHE A 6 -24.73 -1.16 -2.34
CA PHE A 6 -23.79 -0.07 -2.04
C PHE A 6 -24.18 1.30 -2.63
N SER A 7 -25.47 1.58 -2.79
CA SER A 7 -25.96 2.94 -3.05
C SER A 7 -25.31 3.94 -2.07
N ASN A 8 -24.79 5.05 -2.61
CA ASN A 8 -24.06 6.11 -1.90
C ASN A 8 -22.67 5.76 -1.31
N GLN A 9 -22.06 4.63 -1.64
CA GLN A 9 -20.65 4.38 -1.30
C GLN A 9 -19.73 4.77 -2.46
N ILE A 10 -18.70 5.56 -2.17
CA ILE A 10 -17.53 5.71 -3.05
C ILE A 10 -16.56 4.62 -2.63
N VAL A 11 -16.33 3.66 -3.52
CA VAL A 11 -15.35 2.59 -3.27
C VAL A 11 -14.04 3.04 -3.88
N THR A 12 -13.01 3.15 -3.05
CA THR A 12 -11.63 3.41 -3.49
C THR A 12 -10.76 2.21 -3.12
N MET A 13 -9.95 1.76 -4.06
CA MET A 13 -9.05 0.62 -3.90
C MET A 13 -7.63 1.02 -4.26
N ASP A 14 -6.68 0.70 -3.38
CA ASP A 14 -5.26 0.78 -3.73
C ASP A 14 -4.85 -0.53 -4.39
N VAL A 15 -4.28 -0.46 -5.58
CA VAL A 15 -3.76 -1.60 -6.35
C VAL A 15 -2.32 -1.32 -6.78
N THR A 16 -1.54 -2.37 -6.93
CA THR A 16 -0.14 -2.27 -7.39
C THR A 16 -0.06 -3.03 -8.71
N THR A 17 0.64 -2.48 -9.69
CA THR A 17 0.86 -3.20 -10.94
C THR A 17 1.84 -4.36 -10.77
N ASP A 18 1.90 -5.25 -11.75
CA ASP A 18 3.05 -6.13 -11.91
C ASP A 18 4.28 -5.38 -12.47
N ASP A 19 5.38 -6.12 -12.67
CA ASP A 19 6.64 -5.61 -13.22
C ASP A 19 6.48 -5.08 -14.66
N ASP A 20 5.36 -5.39 -15.34
CA ASP A 20 5.03 -4.99 -16.71
C ASP A 20 4.00 -3.83 -16.75
N GLY A 21 3.53 -3.36 -15.59
CA GLY A 21 2.59 -2.23 -15.48
C GLY A 21 1.12 -2.64 -15.59
N ASN A 22 0.80 -3.93 -15.46
CA ASN A 22 -0.55 -4.45 -15.58
C ASN A 22 -1.20 -4.73 -14.22
N ILE A 23 -2.54 -4.75 -14.19
CA ILE A 23 -3.33 -5.11 -12.99
C ILE A 23 -4.31 -6.22 -13.37
N ALA A 24 -4.20 -7.38 -12.74
CA ALA A 24 -5.13 -8.49 -13.00
C ALA A 24 -6.52 -8.19 -12.44
N PHE A 25 -7.58 -8.50 -13.19
CA PHE A 25 -8.96 -8.27 -12.72
C PHE A 25 -9.30 -9.02 -11.44
N GLY A 26 -8.69 -10.17 -11.19
CA GLY A 26 -8.83 -10.89 -9.92
C GLY A 26 -8.39 -10.09 -8.69
N GLU A 27 -7.52 -9.08 -8.87
CA GLU A 27 -7.13 -8.16 -7.79
C GLU A 27 -8.13 -7.02 -7.57
N LEU A 28 -9.03 -6.79 -8.53
CA LEU A 28 -10.10 -5.80 -8.47
C LEU A 28 -11.36 -6.34 -7.75
N LEU A 29 -11.41 -7.63 -7.47
CA LEU A 29 -12.57 -8.27 -6.87
C LEU A 29 -12.50 -8.27 -5.33
N PRO A 30 -13.53 -7.75 -4.64
CA PRO A 30 -13.80 -8.23 -3.29
C PRO A 30 -14.16 -9.73 -3.37
N ASN A 31 -13.97 -10.47 -2.27
CA ASN A 31 -14.42 -11.87 -2.15
C ASN A 31 -15.96 -11.93 -2.23
N LEU A 32 -16.49 -11.88 -3.46
CA LEU A 32 -17.91 -11.99 -3.77
C LEU A 32 -18.19 -13.44 -4.16
N VAL A 33 -19.32 -13.95 -3.68
CA VAL A 33 -19.72 -15.33 -3.85
C VAL A 33 -21.12 -15.31 -4.47
N ALA A 34 -21.31 -16.02 -5.57
CA ALA A 34 -22.64 -16.30 -6.11
C ALA A 34 -23.32 -17.31 -5.19
N VAL A 35 -24.45 -16.92 -4.61
CA VAL A 35 -25.33 -17.84 -3.88
C VAL A 35 -26.37 -18.33 -4.89
N THR A 36 -26.37 -19.64 -5.15
CA THR A 36 -27.40 -20.25 -5.99
C THR A 36 -28.46 -20.88 -5.11
N ASN A 37 -29.71 -20.93 -5.60
CA ASN A 37 -30.84 -21.39 -4.79
C ASN A 37 -30.74 -22.88 -4.39
N ASN A 38 -29.89 -23.68 -5.05
CA ASN A 38 -29.93 -25.13 -4.91
C ASN A 38 -28.59 -25.86 -4.62
N ASP A 39 -27.41 -25.21 -4.58
CA ASP A 39 -26.16 -25.98 -4.40
C ASP A 39 -25.00 -25.25 -3.70
N GLY A 40 -25.34 -24.43 -2.70
CA GLY A 40 -24.33 -23.68 -1.95
C GLY A 40 -23.76 -22.49 -2.72
N SER A 41 -22.68 -21.95 -2.18
CA SER A 41 -22.10 -20.68 -2.60
C SER A 41 -20.79 -20.91 -3.36
N ARG A 42 -20.66 -20.36 -4.58
CA ARG A 42 -19.42 -20.44 -5.37
C ARG A 42 -18.76 -19.07 -5.51
N PRO A 43 -17.43 -18.94 -5.35
CA PRO A 43 -16.76 -17.68 -5.57
C PRO A 43 -16.95 -17.21 -7.01
N LEU A 44 -17.14 -15.91 -7.20
CA LEU A 44 -17.14 -15.30 -8.53
C LEU A 44 -15.72 -15.28 -9.10
N THR A 45 -15.56 -15.58 -10.38
CA THR A 45 -14.28 -15.50 -11.08
C THR A 45 -14.28 -14.34 -12.08
N ALA A 46 -13.14 -13.66 -12.22
CA ALA A 46 -13.01 -12.54 -13.16
C ALA A 46 -13.28 -12.96 -14.62
N GLU A 47 -12.87 -14.18 -14.97
CA GLU A 47 -12.89 -14.70 -16.33
C GLU A 47 -14.30 -15.08 -16.77
N GLU A 48 -15.06 -15.75 -15.90
CA GLU A 48 -16.38 -16.27 -16.24
C GLU A 48 -17.49 -15.27 -15.92
N ASP A 49 -17.38 -14.56 -14.80
CA ASP A 49 -18.52 -13.85 -14.22
C ASP A 49 -18.49 -12.34 -14.44
N LEU A 50 -17.34 -11.72 -14.79
CA LEU A 50 -17.18 -10.26 -14.69
C LEU A 50 -16.69 -9.56 -15.96
N GLN A 51 -17.33 -8.44 -16.28
CA GLN A 51 -16.91 -7.49 -17.30
C GLN A 51 -16.37 -6.23 -16.62
N VAL A 52 -15.14 -5.85 -16.95
CA VAL A 52 -14.50 -4.62 -16.47
C VAL A 52 -14.38 -3.65 -17.64
N THR A 53 -14.77 -2.39 -17.42
CA THR A 53 -14.62 -1.32 -18.42
C THR A 53 -13.94 -0.14 -17.78
N VAL A 54 -12.93 0.43 -18.44
CA VAL A 54 -12.27 1.66 -17.97
C VAL A 54 -13.10 2.87 -18.35
N VAL A 55 -13.36 3.73 -17.37
CA VAL A 55 -14.13 4.98 -17.51
C VAL A 55 -13.20 6.17 -17.72
N ASN A 56 -12.09 6.21 -16.98
CA ASN A 56 -11.08 7.27 -17.06
C ASN A 56 -9.73 6.76 -16.50
N GLY A 57 -8.61 7.38 -16.89
CA GLY A 57 -7.27 7.06 -16.38
C GLY A 57 -6.27 6.51 -17.41
N GLY A 58 -6.63 6.49 -18.71
CA GLY A 58 -5.70 6.14 -19.80
C GLY A 58 -5.27 4.66 -19.88
N LEU A 59 -5.93 3.78 -19.12
CA LEU A 59 -5.70 2.34 -19.13
C LEU A 59 -6.67 1.64 -20.10
N ALA A 60 -6.23 0.52 -20.66
CA ALA A 60 -7.08 -0.38 -21.45
C ALA A 60 -7.48 -1.60 -20.62
N ALA A 61 -8.70 -2.10 -20.83
CA ALA A 61 -9.18 -3.35 -20.23
C ALA A 61 -9.15 -4.44 -21.29
N GLU A 62 -8.16 -5.33 -21.24
CA GLU A 62 -7.93 -6.37 -22.24
C GLU A 62 -7.29 -7.60 -21.60
N ASN A 63 -7.54 -8.79 -22.16
CA ASN A 63 -6.91 -10.03 -21.70
C ASN A 63 -7.01 -10.30 -20.18
N ASN A 64 -8.14 -9.95 -19.57
CA ASN A 64 -8.40 -10.09 -18.13
C ASN A 64 -7.51 -9.21 -17.22
N GLN A 65 -6.95 -8.13 -17.77
CA GLN A 65 -6.09 -7.19 -17.06
C GLN A 65 -6.38 -5.73 -17.47
N LEU A 66 -6.00 -4.81 -16.59
CA LEU A 66 -5.80 -3.41 -16.97
C LEU A 66 -4.36 -3.25 -17.46
N THR A 67 -4.18 -2.68 -18.64
CA THR A 67 -2.88 -2.50 -19.31
C THR A 67 -2.66 -1.04 -19.70
N GLY A 68 -1.43 -0.72 -20.14
CA GLY A 68 -1.10 0.59 -20.72
C GLY A 68 -0.52 1.61 -19.75
N LEU A 69 -0.25 1.24 -18.51
CA LEU A 69 0.43 2.14 -17.57
C LEU A 69 1.93 2.25 -17.89
N SER A 70 2.36 3.42 -18.34
CA SER A 70 3.77 3.67 -18.69
C SER A 70 4.71 3.51 -17.49
N SER A 71 5.88 2.89 -17.70
CA SER A 71 7.00 2.80 -16.76
C SER A 71 7.61 4.15 -16.35
N SER A 72 7.15 5.26 -16.93
CA SER A 72 7.51 6.62 -16.52
C SER A 72 6.54 7.24 -15.49
N VAL A 73 5.45 6.55 -15.16
CA VAL A 73 4.41 7.04 -14.24
C VAL A 73 4.53 6.30 -12.92
N GLU A 74 4.89 7.00 -11.84
CA GLU A 74 5.04 6.38 -10.50
C GLU A 74 3.68 6.10 -9.84
N PHE A 75 2.70 6.98 -10.04
CA PHE A 75 1.35 6.86 -9.50
C PHE A 75 0.30 7.26 -10.53
N ALA A 76 -0.83 6.55 -10.54
CA ALA A 76 -1.98 6.88 -11.39
C ALA A 76 -3.30 6.72 -10.64
N THR A 77 -4.35 7.33 -11.18
CA THR A 77 -5.72 7.08 -10.77
C THR A 77 -6.54 6.65 -11.97
N ALA A 78 -7.39 5.65 -11.78
CA ALA A 78 -8.31 5.19 -12.82
C ALA A 78 -9.69 4.95 -12.23
N THR A 79 -10.72 5.14 -13.04
CA THR A 79 -12.09 4.78 -12.67
C THR A 79 -12.51 3.62 -13.54
N VAL A 80 -13.01 2.54 -12.94
CA VAL A 80 -13.44 1.33 -13.65
C VAL A 80 -14.86 0.95 -13.27
N ASN A 81 -15.63 0.51 -14.25
CA ASN A 81 -16.93 -0.13 -14.04
C ASN A 81 -16.72 -1.64 -13.97
N ILE A 82 -17.44 -2.29 -13.05
CA ILE A 82 -17.46 -3.75 -12.94
C ILE A 82 -18.91 -4.22 -13.06
N ALA A 83 -19.19 -5.02 -14.08
CA ALA A 83 -20.49 -5.61 -14.37
C ALA A 83 -20.41 -7.13 -14.35
N LEU A 84 -21.54 -7.82 -14.17
CA LEU A 84 -21.63 -9.27 -14.24
C LEU A 84 -22.04 -9.71 -15.66
N LYS A 85 -21.32 -10.65 -16.29
CA LYS A 85 -21.50 -11.01 -17.71
C LYS A 85 -22.88 -11.58 -18.05
N ASN A 86 -23.51 -12.25 -17.09
CA ASN A 86 -24.75 -13.03 -17.29
C ASN A 86 -25.84 -12.66 -16.27
N ALA A 87 -25.88 -11.42 -15.81
CA ALA A 87 -26.86 -10.94 -14.82
C ALA A 87 -28.28 -10.77 -15.41
N ALA A 88 -28.79 -11.76 -16.14
CA ALA A 88 -30.21 -11.85 -16.38
C ALA A 88 -30.91 -12.06 -15.02
N GLU A 89 -31.66 -11.04 -14.59
CA GLU A 89 -32.74 -11.12 -13.60
C GLU A 89 -32.39 -11.47 -12.14
N ILE A 90 -31.15 -11.24 -11.68
CA ILE A 90 -30.88 -11.19 -10.23
C ILE A 90 -31.00 -9.74 -9.75
N GLY A 91 -32.23 -9.25 -9.60
CA GLY A 91 -32.56 -8.09 -8.76
C GLY A 91 -31.98 -6.72 -9.14
N GLY A 92 -31.46 -6.53 -10.35
CA GLY A 92 -31.03 -5.22 -10.83
C GLY A 92 -29.90 -4.58 -10.02
N TYR A 93 -28.95 -5.37 -9.53
CA TYR A 93 -27.77 -4.84 -8.84
C TYR A 93 -26.72 -4.33 -9.82
N SER A 94 -26.39 -3.03 -9.74
CA SER A 94 -25.24 -2.44 -10.42
C SER A 94 -24.18 -2.02 -9.40
N ILE A 95 -22.91 -2.35 -9.63
CA ILE A 95 -21.81 -1.85 -8.80
C ILE A 95 -21.46 -0.44 -9.30
N ARG A 96 -21.40 0.56 -8.39
CA ARG A 96 -20.93 1.91 -8.77
C ARG A 96 -19.47 1.84 -9.26
N PRO A 97 -19.03 2.77 -10.13
CA PRO A 97 -17.66 2.82 -10.60
C PRO A 97 -16.67 2.83 -9.42
N LEU A 98 -15.63 2.00 -9.52
CA LEU A 98 -14.54 1.88 -8.57
C LEU A 98 -13.44 2.86 -8.94
N THR A 99 -12.96 3.65 -7.98
CA THR A 99 -11.76 4.47 -8.15
C THR A 99 -10.54 3.69 -7.67
N LEU A 100 -9.56 3.53 -8.55
CA LEU A 100 -8.28 2.89 -8.31
C LEU A 100 -7.21 3.94 -8.03
N ASN A 101 -6.49 3.77 -6.93
CA ASN A 101 -5.21 4.43 -6.70
C ASN A 101 -4.10 3.42 -7.03
N ILE A 102 -3.28 3.73 -8.01
CA ILE A 102 -2.36 2.77 -8.62
C ILE A 102 -0.93 3.17 -8.29
N GLU A 103 -0.20 2.25 -7.65
CA GLU A 103 1.27 2.32 -7.51
C GLU A 103 1.90 1.45 -8.61
N ASN A 104 2.78 2.04 -9.43
CA ASN A 104 3.36 1.36 -10.57
C ASN A 104 4.69 0.70 -10.23
N ASP A 105 4.70 -0.63 -10.09
CA ASP A 105 5.93 -1.39 -9.82
C ASP A 105 6.85 -1.46 -11.05
N ALA A 106 6.33 -1.21 -12.26
CA ALA A 106 7.12 -1.08 -13.49
C ALA A 106 7.80 0.30 -13.62
N TYR A 107 7.66 1.21 -12.64
CA TYR A 107 8.24 2.53 -12.70
C TYR A 107 9.79 2.50 -12.71
N THR A 108 10.39 3.13 -13.73
CA THR A 108 11.85 3.20 -13.94
C THR A 108 12.40 4.64 -13.86
N GLY A 109 11.56 5.63 -13.53
CA GLY A 109 11.97 7.03 -13.47
C GLY A 109 13.10 7.26 -12.46
N SER A 110 14.19 7.88 -12.96
CA SER A 110 15.40 8.16 -12.19
C SER A 110 15.14 9.18 -11.10
N ASN A 111 15.17 8.76 -9.83
CA ASN A 111 15.27 9.69 -8.72
C ASN A 111 16.73 10.18 -8.58
N THR A 112 17.06 11.20 -9.37
CA THR A 112 18.31 11.96 -9.29
C THR A 112 18.10 13.05 -8.24
N GLY A 113 18.89 13.04 -7.16
CA GLY A 113 18.63 13.82 -5.95
C GLY A 113 18.79 15.34 -6.06
N GLY A 114 18.23 16.05 -5.08
CA GLY A 114 18.45 17.47 -4.86
C GLY A 114 18.04 17.90 -3.45
N ASN A 115 19.04 18.11 -2.60
CA ASN A 115 18.94 18.71 -1.26
C ASN A 115 19.11 20.22 -1.38
N THR A 116 18.24 21.01 -0.75
CA THR A 116 18.57 22.36 -0.26
C THR A 116 17.77 22.67 1.00
N ASP A 117 18.51 23.04 2.05
CA ASP A 117 18.06 23.61 3.32
C ASP A 117 17.60 25.07 3.18
N ASN A 118 16.58 25.45 3.98
CA ASN A 118 16.38 26.69 4.76
C ASN A 118 14.87 26.79 5.11
N GLY A 119 14.38 27.22 6.28
CA GLY A 119 14.97 27.97 7.37
C GLY A 119 14.05 29.13 7.75
N GLY A 120 13.15 28.92 8.73
CA GLY A 120 12.62 29.93 9.67
C GLY A 120 11.66 31.03 9.21
N GLY A 121 10.68 31.38 10.07
CA GLY A 121 10.01 32.69 10.07
C GLY A 121 8.51 32.68 10.33
N SER A 122 8.11 33.04 11.55
CA SER A 122 6.73 33.28 12.02
C SER A 122 6.34 34.75 11.85
N THR A 123 5.05 35.08 11.66
CA THR A 123 4.20 35.98 12.51
C THR A 123 3.03 36.65 11.76
N GLY A 124 1.86 36.73 12.44
CA GLY A 124 0.78 37.76 12.36
C GLY A 124 0.00 37.90 11.03
N GLY A 125 -1.33 37.98 10.93
CA GLY A 125 -2.39 38.36 11.87
C GLY A 125 -3.12 39.62 11.36
N GLY A 126 -4.41 39.53 11.01
CA GLY A 126 -5.36 40.67 11.08
C GLY A 126 -6.14 41.13 9.83
N SER A 127 -7.43 40.73 9.80
CA SER A 127 -8.65 41.52 9.53
C SER A 127 -9.15 41.94 8.12
N THR A 128 -10.30 41.34 7.76
CA THR A 128 -11.60 41.88 7.30
C THR A 128 -11.72 42.95 6.21
N THR A 129 -12.55 42.67 5.20
CA THR A 129 -13.67 43.55 4.75
C THR A 129 -14.80 42.73 4.13
N THR A 130 -16.04 43.11 4.46
CA THR A 130 -17.34 42.59 3.96
C THR A 130 -17.88 43.56 2.89
N PRO A 131 -18.64 43.07 1.89
CA PRO A 131 -20.05 43.52 1.79
C PRO A 131 -21.06 42.40 1.44
N GLU A 132 -22.20 42.52 2.12
CA GLU A 132 -23.61 42.13 1.88
C GLU A 132 -24.08 41.41 0.59
N PRO A 133 -25.04 40.49 0.73
CA PRO A 133 -26.13 40.33 -0.24
C PRO A 133 -27.53 40.25 0.42
N ALA A 134 -28.56 40.70 -0.32
CA ALA A 134 -29.99 40.51 -0.03
C ALA A 134 -30.66 39.69 -1.18
N PRO A 135 -31.92 39.22 -1.06
CA PRO A 135 -32.51 38.31 -0.08
C PRO A 135 -33.00 36.97 -0.71
N THR A 136 -33.50 36.09 0.17
CA THR A 136 -33.94 34.67 0.07
C THR A 136 -35.11 34.38 -0.92
N PRO A 137 -35.37 33.10 -1.27
CA PRO A 137 -36.51 32.45 -0.60
C PRO A 137 -36.27 31.01 -0.11
N GLU A 138 -37.05 30.69 0.91
CA GLU A 138 -37.02 29.54 1.81
C GLU A 138 -37.21 28.16 1.15
N THR A 139 -36.66 27.12 1.77
CA THR A 139 -37.29 25.80 1.80
C THR A 139 -37.01 25.08 3.13
N THR A 140 -38.11 24.65 3.71
CA THR A 140 -38.46 23.79 4.86
C THR A 140 -37.40 22.74 5.31
N PRO A 141 -37.27 22.45 6.62
CA PRO A 141 -36.25 21.54 7.16
C PRO A 141 -36.60 20.06 6.90
N ASP A 142 -35.74 19.36 6.17
CA ASP A 142 -35.79 17.89 6.08
C ASP A 142 -34.92 17.27 7.18
N VAL A 143 -35.51 16.35 7.93
CA VAL A 143 -34.96 15.76 9.16
C VAL A 143 -33.88 14.75 8.78
N THR A 144 -32.61 15.08 9.02
CA THR A 144 -31.49 14.16 8.86
C THR A 144 -31.63 12.99 9.85
N PRO A 145 -31.74 11.72 9.39
CA PRO A 145 -31.69 10.58 10.32
C PRO A 145 -30.23 10.35 10.73
N ILE A 146 -29.93 10.65 12.00
CA ILE A 146 -28.69 10.25 12.65
C ILE A 146 -28.80 8.75 12.96
N VAL A 147 -28.03 7.89 12.27
CA VAL A 147 -27.94 6.45 12.56
C VAL A 147 -26.46 6.07 12.74
N PRO A 148 -26.10 5.28 13.77
CA PRO A 148 -24.78 5.31 14.38
C PRO A 148 -23.72 4.53 13.59
N ILE A 149 -22.56 5.18 13.41
CA ILE A 149 -21.36 4.59 12.80
C ILE A 149 -20.78 3.57 13.80
N SER A 150 -20.93 2.27 13.52
CA SER A 150 -20.21 1.23 14.27
C SER A 150 -18.71 1.46 14.16
N SER A 151 -18.04 1.56 15.31
CA SER A 151 -16.72 2.18 15.49
C SER A 151 -15.52 1.27 15.24
N ASP A 152 -15.72 0.04 14.75
CA ASP A 152 -14.64 -0.93 14.63
C ASP A 152 -14.00 -0.93 13.24
N PRO A 153 -12.68 -0.68 13.14
CA PRO A 153 -12.01 -0.59 11.85
C PRO A 153 -11.91 -1.97 11.20
N VAL A 154 -12.35 -2.07 9.94
CA VAL A 154 -12.15 -3.27 9.12
C VAL A 154 -10.65 -3.53 8.95
N ILE A 155 -10.16 -4.63 9.54
CA ILE A 155 -8.76 -5.04 9.44
C ILE A 155 -8.60 -5.92 8.21
N LYS A 156 -7.95 -5.41 7.16
CA LYS A 156 -7.54 -6.22 6.01
C LYS A 156 -6.27 -6.98 6.38
N LYS A 157 -6.37 -8.30 6.56
CA LYS A 157 -5.21 -9.16 6.84
C LYS A 157 -4.32 -9.20 5.61
N VAL A 158 -3.02 -8.96 5.78
CA VAL A 158 -2.07 -9.10 4.66
C VAL A 158 -1.85 -10.58 4.35
N LYS A 159 -1.83 -10.94 3.06
CA LYS A 159 -1.58 -12.32 2.59
C LYS A 159 -0.29 -12.90 3.18
N HIS A 160 0.73 -12.05 3.36
CA HIS A 160 1.97 -12.40 4.05
C HIS A 160 2.44 -11.26 4.97
N PRO A 161 2.72 -11.51 6.26
CA PRO A 161 3.27 -10.50 7.13
C PRO A 161 4.71 -10.16 6.71
N TYR A 162 5.00 -8.87 6.61
CA TYR A 162 6.31 -8.34 6.27
C TYR A 162 6.79 -7.37 7.35
N LYS A 163 8.05 -6.95 7.27
CA LYS A 163 8.66 -6.08 8.28
C LYS A 163 8.92 -4.69 7.74
N ILE A 164 8.70 -3.68 8.57
CA ILE A 164 9.04 -2.28 8.33
C ILE A 164 10.00 -1.78 9.41
N TYR A 165 10.72 -0.70 9.14
CA TYR A 165 11.48 0.05 10.14
C TYR A 165 11.05 1.52 10.20
N ALA A 166 11.22 2.12 11.37
CA ALA A 166 10.93 3.53 11.62
C ALA A 166 12.04 4.46 11.08
N LYS A 167 11.69 5.40 10.21
CA LYS A 167 12.59 6.48 9.74
C LYS A 167 12.62 7.67 10.70
N ARG A 168 11.54 7.87 11.46
CA ARG A 168 11.34 8.98 12.42
C ARG A 168 10.99 8.43 13.80
N ALA A 169 10.83 9.32 14.78
CA ALA A 169 10.17 8.96 16.03
C ALA A 169 8.75 8.46 15.73
N MET A 170 8.34 7.40 16.41
CA MET A 170 7.11 6.66 16.13
C MET A 170 6.33 6.42 17.42
N ARG A 171 5.02 6.29 17.30
CA ARG A 171 4.15 5.88 18.41
C ARG A 171 3.32 4.68 17.98
N LEU A 172 3.17 3.74 18.92
CA LEU A 172 2.19 2.67 18.85
C LEU A 172 0.90 3.19 19.45
N HIS A 173 -0.23 2.90 18.81
CA HIS A 173 -1.54 3.34 19.26
C HIS A 173 -2.50 2.18 19.42
N LYS A 174 -3.47 2.31 20.33
CA LYS A 174 -4.52 1.31 20.54
C LYS A 174 -5.48 1.24 19.35
N THR A 175 -5.77 2.39 18.75
CA THR A 175 -6.79 2.59 17.71
C THR A 175 -6.16 2.89 16.35
N VAL A 176 -6.92 2.64 15.28
CA VAL A 176 -6.51 2.97 13.90
C VAL A 176 -6.35 4.47 13.68
N GLU A 177 -7.10 5.28 14.42
CA GLU A 177 -7.06 6.75 14.34
C GLU A 177 -5.75 7.36 14.84
N LEU A 178 -4.93 6.56 15.53
CA LEU A 178 -3.68 7.02 16.17
C LEU A 178 -3.90 8.17 17.17
N ASN A 179 -5.05 8.19 17.85
CA ASN A 179 -5.37 9.18 18.89
C ASN A 179 -5.10 8.67 20.32
N GLN A 180 -4.91 7.36 20.51
CA GLN A 180 -4.64 6.75 21.81
C GLN A 180 -3.23 6.12 21.85
N PRO A 181 -2.17 6.88 22.19
CA PRO A 181 -0.81 6.36 22.23
C PRO A 181 -0.61 5.37 23.38
N LEU A 182 0.04 4.25 23.08
CA LEU A 182 0.41 3.20 24.03
C LEU A 182 1.90 3.21 24.35
N GLN A 183 2.74 3.44 23.34
CA GLN A 183 4.19 3.43 23.50
C GLN A 183 4.86 4.37 22.50
N SER A 184 5.90 5.08 22.94
CA SER A 184 6.70 5.96 22.09
C SER A 184 8.08 5.36 21.82
N PHE A 185 8.56 5.50 20.58
CA PHE A 185 9.88 5.10 20.12
C PHE A 185 10.65 6.31 19.61
N LYS A 186 11.81 6.60 20.20
CA LYS A 186 12.69 7.69 19.77
C LYS A 186 13.25 7.40 18.38
N LYS A 187 13.57 8.46 17.62
CA LYS A 187 14.30 8.35 16.34
C LYS A 187 15.66 7.69 16.60
N GLN A 188 16.05 6.74 15.75
CA GLN A 188 17.36 6.09 15.80
C GLN A 188 17.98 6.03 14.40
N ALA A 189 19.31 5.89 14.35
CA ALA A 189 20.01 5.60 13.10
C ALA A 189 19.44 4.32 12.45
N ARG A 190 19.47 4.23 11.12
CA ARG A 190 18.81 3.15 10.37
C ARG A 190 19.17 1.75 10.87
N THR A 191 20.44 1.52 11.21
CA THR A 191 20.96 0.24 11.74
C THR A 191 20.36 -0.17 13.08
N LYS A 192 19.83 0.78 13.86
CA LYS A 192 19.22 0.58 15.19
C LYS A 192 17.73 0.88 15.21
N ALA A 193 17.16 1.38 14.12
CA ALA A 193 15.75 1.78 14.04
C ALA A 193 14.80 0.67 14.50
N LYS A 194 13.75 1.06 15.24
CA LYS A 194 12.68 0.15 15.66
C LYS A 194 12.05 -0.50 14.43
N THR A 195 11.90 -1.82 14.48
CA THR A 195 11.19 -2.60 13.46
C THR A 195 9.84 -3.06 13.96
N PHE A 196 8.91 -3.20 13.02
CA PHE A 196 7.58 -3.73 13.27
C PHE A 196 7.27 -4.83 12.26
N THR A 197 6.60 -5.89 12.72
CA THR A 197 5.98 -6.87 11.82
C THR A 197 4.56 -6.40 11.53
N VAL A 198 4.28 -6.16 10.26
CA VAL A 198 2.94 -5.80 9.78
C VAL A 198 2.11 -7.07 9.68
N LEU A 199 1.00 -7.10 10.41
CA LEU A 199 0.06 -8.22 10.47
C LEU A 199 -1.20 -7.95 9.62
N GLY A 200 -1.48 -6.68 9.34
CA GLY A 200 -2.61 -6.24 8.56
C GLY A 200 -2.51 -4.75 8.20
N VAL A 201 -3.40 -4.33 7.31
CA VAL A 201 -3.58 -2.94 6.90
C VAL A 201 -4.99 -2.51 7.29
N SER A 202 -5.10 -1.31 7.85
CA SER A 202 -6.36 -0.67 8.17
C SER A 202 -6.31 0.78 7.70
N TYR A 203 -7.46 1.42 7.59
CA TYR A 203 -7.58 2.81 7.20
C TYR A 203 -8.30 3.56 8.31
N SER A 204 -7.82 4.77 8.64
CA SER A 204 -8.53 5.67 9.55
C SER A 204 -9.85 6.15 8.91
N LYS A 205 -10.73 6.76 9.70
CA LYS A 205 -11.94 7.43 9.19
C LYS A 205 -11.65 8.39 8.03
N GLY A 206 -10.53 9.12 8.08
CA GLY A 206 -10.08 10.02 7.00
C GLY A 206 -9.30 9.35 5.86
N GLY A 207 -9.36 8.03 5.71
CA GLY A 207 -8.71 7.31 4.59
C GLY A 207 -7.19 7.11 4.71
N ALA A 208 -6.54 7.57 5.79
CA ALA A 208 -5.10 7.37 5.95
C ALA A 208 -4.76 5.90 6.26
N LYS A 209 -3.84 5.31 5.48
CA LYS A 209 -3.33 3.95 5.69
C LYS A 209 -2.60 3.80 7.03
N ARG A 210 -2.82 2.66 7.70
CA ARG A 210 -2.27 2.28 9.00
C ARG A 210 -1.84 0.83 8.98
N TYR A 211 -0.73 0.53 9.66
CA TYR A 211 -0.28 -0.85 9.84
C TYR A 211 -0.75 -1.38 11.18
N ARG A 212 -1.44 -2.52 11.17
CA ARG A 212 -1.68 -3.33 12.36
C ARG A 212 -0.41 -4.10 12.68
N VAL A 213 0.07 -3.96 13.90
CA VAL A 213 1.27 -4.62 14.42
C VAL A 213 0.93 -5.30 15.75
N ALA A 214 1.89 -6.03 16.32
CA ALA A 214 1.71 -6.56 17.67
C ALA A 214 1.44 -5.43 18.66
N GLY A 215 0.34 -5.52 19.41
CA GLY A 215 -0.04 -4.54 20.43
C GLY A 215 -0.77 -3.28 19.95
N GLY A 216 -1.02 -3.11 18.65
CA GLY A 216 -1.79 -1.95 18.17
C GLY A 216 -1.53 -1.54 16.73
N TYR A 217 -1.59 -0.23 16.48
CA TYR A 217 -1.45 0.39 15.16
C TYR A 217 -0.30 1.39 15.12
N VAL A 218 0.33 1.50 13.95
CA VAL A 218 1.34 2.51 13.63
C VAL A 218 1.01 3.16 12.29
N THR A 219 1.53 4.37 12.06
CA THR A 219 1.36 5.04 10.75
C THR A 219 2.01 4.22 9.63
N ALA A 220 1.33 4.17 8.48
CA ALA A 220 1.89 3.61 7.25
C ALA A 220 2.51 4.68 6.34
N ASN A 221 2.55 5.95 6.78
CA ASN A 221 3.05 7.06 5.98
C ASN A 221 4.51 6.78 5.53
N PRO A 222 4.80 6.81 4.22
CA PRO A 222 6.13 6.52 3.69
C PRO A 222 7.23 7.43 4.25
N SER A 223 6.94 8.64 4.73
CA SER A 223 7.91 9.52 5.40
C SER A 223 8.31 9.05 6.80
N TYR A 224 7.49 8.19 7.43
CA TYR A 224 7.72 7.68 8.78
C TYR A 224 8.27 6.26 8.80
N VAL A 225 7.95 5.44 7.79
CA VAL A 225 8.31 4.03 7.76
C VAL A 225 8.79 3.61 6.38
N ALA A 226 9.53 2.50 6.31
CA ALA A 226 9.89 1.86 5.05
C ALA A 226 10.04 0.35 5.25
N ASN A 227 9.91 -0.42 4.15
CA ASN A 227 10.16 -1.85 4.14
C ASN A 227 11.56 -2.17 4.70
N LEU A 228 11.62 -3.17 5.60
CA LEU A 228 12.86 -3.62 6.21
C LEU A 228 13.78 -4.30 5.20
N TYR A 229 13.21 -4.96 4.21
CA TYR A 229 13.94 -5.65 3.15
C TYR A 229 13.86 -4.84 1.84
N TYR A 230 14.90 -4.90 1.02
CA TYR A 230 14.85 -4.38 -0.36
C TYR A 230 13.91 -5.22 -1.21
N GLN A 231 13.15 -4.57 -2.09
CA GLN A 231 12.21 -5.22 -3.02
C GLN A 231 12.77 -5.34 -4.44
N SER A 232 13.71 -4.46 -4.81
CA SER A 232 14.37 -4.48 -6.12
C SER A 232 15.87 -4.79 -6.03
N ASN A 233 16.44 -5.17 -7.17
CA ASN A 233 17.85 -5.55 -7.28
C ASN A 233 18.78 -4.32 -7.40
N THR A 234 20.07 -4.52 -7.12
CA THR A 234 21.13 -3.55 -7.41
C THR A 234 22.40 -4.29 -7.83
N LYS A 235 23.34 -3.61 -8.48
CA LYS A 235 24.65 -4.19 -8.83
C LYS A 235 25.61 -4.23 -7.63
N ARG A 236 25.45 -3.34 -6.66
CA ARG A 236 26.40 -3.17 -5.54
C ARG A 236 25.70 -2.83 -4.23
N ILE A 237 26.16 -3.44 -3.15
CA ILE A 237 25.72 -3.12 -1.79
C ILE A 237 26.91 -2.89 -0.87
N ARG A 238 26.79 -1.95 0.05
CA ARG A 238 27.76 -1.71 1.13
C ARG A 238 27.20 -2.24 2.45
N VAL A 239 28.04 -2.93 3.22
CA VAL A 239 27.70 -3.39 4.57
C VAL A 239 27.71 -2.23 5.55
N ILE A 240 26.60 -2.01 6.27
CA ILE A 240 26.47 -0.90 7.24
C ILE A 240 26.34 -1.38 8.70
N SER A 241 26.00 -2.64 8.90
CA SER A 241 25.92 -3.27 10.23
C SER A 241 27.26 -3.18 10.96
N THR A 242 27.22 -2.81 12.25
CA THR A 242 28.42 -2.73 13.10
C THR A 242 29.10 -4.08 13.29
N LYS A 243 28.31 -5.17 13.39
CA LYS A 243 28.81 -6.55 13.51
C LYS A 243 29.16 -7.18 12.15
N GLY A 244 29.04 -6.44 11.05
CA GLY A 244 29.15 -6.98 9.70
C GLY A 244 27.92 -7.80 9.27
N ILE A 245 28.07 -8.57 8.20
CA ILE A 245 27.03 -9.47 7.65
C ILE A 245 27.61 -10.81 7.24
N ASN A 246 26.92 -11.90 7.58
CA ASN A 246 27.32 -13.24 7.17
C ASN A 246 26.94 -13.50 5.71
N GLN A 247 27.85 -14.16 4.99
CA GLN A 247 27.62 -14.79 3.69
C GLN A 247 27.32 -16.27 3.88
N TYR A 248 26.45 -16.81 3.04
CA TYR A 248 25.94 -18.18 3.16
C TYR A 248 25.96 -18.91 1.82
N LYS A 249 25.98 -20.24 1.83
CA LYS A 249 25.92 -21.07 0.62
C LYS A 249 24.54 -21.07 -0.03
N THR A 250 23.47 -20.86 0.74
CA THR A 250 22.09 -20.99 0.26
C THR A 250 21.22 -19.76 0.53
N ALA A 251 20.15 -19.63 -0.27
CA ALA A 251 19.10 -18.62 -0.10
C ALA A 251 18.40 -18.67 1.27
N LYS A 252 18.35 -19.85 1.89
CA LYS A 252 17.78 -20.06 3.24
C LYS A 252 18.72 -19.57 4.35
N LEU A 253 19.88 -19.01 3.99
CA LEU A 253 20.95 -18.59 4.91
C LEU A 253 21.49 -19.76 5.75
N THR A 254 21.64 -20.92 5.12
CA THR A 254 22.31 -22.09 5.73
C THR A 254 23.73 -22.23 5.17
N GLY A 255 24.61 -22.88 5.96
CA GLY A 255 26.02 -23.03 5.61
C GLY A 255 26.75 -21.68 5.55
N LYS A 256 26.98 -21.07 6.71
CA LYS A 256 27.77 -19.83 6.82
C LYS A 256 29.14 -20.05 6.18
N VAL A 257 29.53 -19.18 5.25
CA VAL A 257 30.84 -19.21 4.57
C VAL A 257 31.83 -18.30 5.29
N ARG A 258 31.49 -17.02 5.40
CA ARG A 258 32.33 -16.01 6.06
C ARG A 258 31.52 -14.80 6.49
N THR A 259 32.08 -13.98 7.37
CA THR A 259 31.51 -12.68 7.75
C THR A 259 32.20 -11.56 6.98
N THR A 260 31.41 -10.67 6.39
CA THR A 260 31.87 -9.45 5.71
C THR A 260 31.81 -8.28 6.69
N LYS A 261 32.93 -7.59 6.88
CA LYS A 261 33.03 -6.44 7.80
C LYS A 261 32.25 -5.23 7.28
N ARG A 262 31.98 -4.27 8.17
CA ARG A 262 31.36 -2.97 7.85
C ARG A 262 32.17 -2.25 6.76
N ASN A 263 31.50 -1.43 5.96
CA ASN A 263 32.01 -0.61 4.85
C ASN A 263 32.53 -1.38 3.63
N GLN A 264 32.60 -2.70 3.68
CA GLN A 264 32.89 -3.52 2.52
C GLN A 264 31.77 -3.43 1.48
N VAL A 265 32.14 -3.40 0.21
CA VAL A 265 31.20 -3.38 -0.92
C VAL A 265 31.17 -4.74 -1.59
N LEU A 266 29.98 -5.31 -1.72
CA LEU A 266 29.72 -6.60 -2.34
C LEU A 266 29.06 -6.39 -3.71
N LYS A 267 29.50 -7.17 -4.70
CA LYS A 267 28.89 -7.23 -6.02
C LYS A 267 27.71 -8.20 -5.99
N VAL A 268 26.56 -7.74 -6.44
CA VAL A 268 25.30 -8.50 -6.42
C VAL A 268 24.98 -8.97 -7.84
N LYS A 269 24.56 -10.23 -7.95
CA LYS A 269 24.04 -10.84 -9.17
C LYS A 269 22.53 -10.59 -9.30
N ARG A 270 21.76 -10.93 -8.26
CA ARG A 270 20.30 -10.77 -8.24
C ARG A 270 19.73 -10.70 -6.82
N LEU A 271 18.53 -10.16 -6.70
CA LEU A 271 17.67 -10.27 -5.53
C LEU A 271 16.80 -11.52 -5.66
N ILE A 272 16.56 -12.21 -4.55
CA ILE A 272 15.61 -13.33 -4.47
C ILE A 272 14.69 -13.16 -3.26
N LYS A 273 13.43 -13.59 -3.40
CA LYS A 273 12.45 -13.64 -2.31
C LYS A 273 12.50 -15.02 -1.66
N THR A 274 12.66 -15.05 -0.34
CA THR A 274 12.70 -16.28 0.47
C THR A 274 11.72 -16.14 1.63
N GLY A 275 10.50 -16.63 1.45
CA GLY A 275 9.41 -16.48 2.41
C GLY A 275 9.09 -15.00 2.67
N LYS A 276 9.24 -14.55 3.91
CA LYS A 276 8.87 -13.20 4.38
C LYS A 276 9.98 -12.15 4.21
N ALA A 277 11.07 -12.50 3.52
CA ALA A 277 12.26 -11.67 3.46
C ALA A 277 13.02 -11.88 2.14
N THR A 278 13.86 -10.92 1.76
CA THR A 278 14.65 -11.00 0.53
C THR A 278 16.14 -11.20 0.81
N ARG A 279 16.86 -11.73 -0.17
CA ARG A 279 18.30 -12.02 -0.14
C ARG A 279 18.96 -11.52 -1.41
N TYR A 280 20.22 -11.13 -1.31
CA TYR A 280 21.06 -10.93 -2.48
C TYR A 280 21.91 -12.18 -2.72
N GLN A 281 21.87 -12.69 -3.94
CA GLN A 281 22.91 -13.58 -4.45
C GLN A 281 24.07 -12.71 -4.94
N LEU A 282 25.25 -12.95 -4.40
CA LEU A 282 26.48 -12.28 -4.78
C LEU A 282 27.07 -12.92 -6.05
N THR A 283 27.95 -12.20 -6.75
CA THR A 283 28.58 -12.72 -7.97
C THR A 283 29.46 -13.96 -7.73
N ASN A 284 29.92 -14.17 -6.50
CA ASN A 284 30.64 -15.37 -6.09
C ASN A 284 29.72 -16.54 -5.67
N GLY A 285 28.41 -16.45 -5.95
CA GLY A 285 27.43 -17.49 -5.64
C GLY A 285 26.88 -17.47 -4.22
N ASN A 286 27.52 -16.77 -3.28
CA ASN A 286 27.07 -16.70 -1.89
C ASN A 286 25.82 -15.83 -1.72
N TYR A 287 25.12 -15.99 -0.60
CA TYR A 287 23.91 -15.25 -0.26
C TYR A 287 24.10 -14.38 0.97
N VAL A 288 23.50 -13.18 0.96
CA VAL A 288 23.42 -12.28 2.11
C VAL A 288 21.99 -11.77 2.29
N SER A 289 21.66 -11.35 3.51
CA SER A 289 20.36 -10.71 3.79
C SER A 289 20.24 -9.36 3.08
N ALA A 290 19.10 -9.11 2.43
CA ALA A 290 18.78 -7.82 1.83
C ALA A 290 18.07 -6.87 2.81
N ASN A 291 18.34 -7.00 4.12
CA ASN A 291 17.81 -6.13 5.15
C ASN A 291 18.49 -4.75 5.09
N LYS A 292 17.70 -3.67 4.97
CA LYS A 292 18.15 -2.27 4.87
C LYS A 292 18.90 -1.78 6.12
N GLN A 293 18.78 -2.46 7.26
CA GLN A 293 19.57 -2.18 8.47
C GLN A 293 20.95 -2.82 8.44
N LEU A 294 21.19 -3.79 7.55
CA LEU A 294 22.47 -4.49 7.42
C LEU A 294 23.27 -4.01 6.21
N VAL A 295 22.60 -3.62 5.13
CA VAL A 295 23.22 -3.18 3.87
C VAL A 295 22.57 -1.90 3.30
N ILE A 296 23.30 -1.19 2.45
CA ILE A 296 22.83 -0.04 1.66
C ILE A 296 23.25 -0.19 0.21
N TRP A 297 22.46 0.29 -0.74
CA TRP A 297 22.87 0.40 -2.15
C TRP A 297 24.06 1.35 -2.33
N LYS A 298 24.84 1.13 -3.38
CA LYS A 298 26.04 1.93 -3.72
C LYS A 298 26.13 2.15 -5.22
#